data_AF-A6QZX0-F1
#
_entry.id   AF-A6QZX0-F1
#
_cell.length_a   1.000
_cell.length_b   1.000
_cell.length_c   1.000
_cell.angle_alpha   90.00
_cell.angle_beta   90.00
_cell.angle_gamma   90.00
#
_symmetry.space_group_name_H-M   'P 1'
#
loop_
_entity.id
_entity.type
_entity.pdbx_description
1 polymer ?
#
loop_
_entity_poly.entity_id
_entity_poly.type
_entity_poly.pdbx_seq_one_letter_code
_entity_poly.pdbx_strand_id
1 'polypeptide(L)'
;MAELNPLISLKSSDSGLQILLHPLVLLNISDHVTRHFVRQEKGPIVGALIGQQKGRTISLEHVFECNVVTASNGDSLGMSIKILR
;
A
#
# COMPACT_ATOMS: atom_id res chain seq x y z
N MET A 1 -11.96 -14.18 -24.44
CA MET A 1 -12.55 -14.47 -23.12
C MET A 1 -11.41 -14.44 -22.11
N ALA A 2 -11.32 -13.41 -21.28
CA ALA A 2 -10.25 -13.31 -20.28
C ALA A 2 -10.64 -14.17 -19.06
N GLU A 3 -9.82 -15.18 -18.76
CA GLU A 3 -9.97 -16.02 -17.57
C GLU A 3 -9.86 -15.16 -16.31
N LEU A 4 -10.89 -15.21 -15.48
CA LEU A 4 -10.92 -14.57 -14.17
C LEU A 4 -9.99 -15.38 -13.24
N ASN A 5 -8.91 -14.76 -12.76
CA ASN A 5 -7.95 -15.40 -11.88
C ASN A 5 -8.67 -15.89 -10.60
N PRO A 6 -8.65 -17.21 -10.30
CA PRO A 6 -9.38 -17.79 -9.16
C PRO A 6 -8.86 -17.33 -7.79
N LEU A 7 -7.71 -16.65 -7.74
CA LEU A 7 -7.18 -16.03 -6.52
C LEU A 7 -7.70 -14.60 -6.30
N ILE A 8 -8.42 -14.01 -7.26
CA ILE A 8 -9.07 -12.70 -7.12
C ILE A 8 -10.49 -12.91 -6.61
N SER A 9 -10.71 -12.63 -5.32
CA SER A 9 -12.05 -12.59 -4.75
C SER A 9 -12.80 -11.37 -5.27
N LEU A 10 -13.83 -11.59 -6.10
CA LEU A 10 -14.79 -10.56 -6.54
C LEU A 10 -15.87 -10.26 -5.48
N LYS A 11 -15.80 -10.92 -4.32
CA LYS A 11 -16.79 -10.76 -3.25
C LYS A 11 -16.53 -9.42 -2.55
N SER A 12 -17.50 -8.51 -2.61
CA SER A 12 -17.54 -7.35 -1.73
C SER A 12 -17.52 -7.85 -0.29
N SER A 13 -16.54 -7.41 0.49
CA SER A 13 -16.41 -7.78 1.91
C SER A 13 -17.70 -7.46 2.67
N ASP A 14 -18.48 -8.48 3.02
CA ASP A 14 -19.71 -8.39 3.83
C ASP A 14 -19.41 -8.34 5.35
N SER A 15 -18.13 -8.29 5.72
CA SER A 15 -17.76 -8.02 7.11
C SER A 15 -18.01 -6.53 7.38
N GLY A 16 -18.75 -6.20 8.43
CA GLY A 16 -18.90 -4.84 8.96
C GLY A 16 -17.59 -4.29 9.53
N LEU A 17 -16.51 -4.39 8.77
CA LEU A 17 -15.17 -3.97 9.06
C LEU A 17 -15.08 -2.47 8.83
N GLN A 18 -14.87 -1.72 9.89
CA GLN A 18 -14.76 -0.26 9.83
C GLN A 18 -13.29 0.11 9.73
N ILE A 19 -12.89 0.76 8.63
CA ILE A 19 -11.53 1.27 8.46
C ILE A 19 -11.53 2.75 8.88
N LEU A 20 -10.71 3.08 9.86
CA LEU A 20 -10.46 4.45 10.32
C LEU A 20 -9.09 4.89 9.84
N LEU A 21 -9.09 5.86 8.95
CA LEU A 21 -7.87 6.42 8.38
C LEU A 21 -7.58 7.76 9.02
N HIS A 22 -6.45 7.87 9.72
CA HIS A 22 -6.03 9.15 10.29
C HIS A 22 -5.70 10.16 9.15
N PRO A 23 -6.12 11.43 9.25
CA PRO A 23 -5.82 12.43 8.21
C PRO A 23 -4.32 12.59 7.91
N LEU A 24 -3.47 12.37 8.91
CA LEU A 24 -2.01 12.38 8.74
C LEU A 24 -1.52 11.28 7.78
N VAL A 25 -2.17 10.11 7.78
CA VAL A 25 -1.84 8.99 6.89
C VAL A 25 -2.18 9.36 5.44
N LEU A 26 -3.32 10.01 5.21
CA LEU A 26 -3.67 10.55 3.88
C LEU A 26 -2.65 11.57 3.40
N LEU A 27 -2.26 12.52 4.27
CA LEU A 27 -1.28 13.54 3.93
C LEU A 27 0.07 12.92 3.54
N ASN A 28 0.52 11.90 4.28
CA ASN A 28 1.78 11.20 3.99
C ASN A 28 1.72 10.44 2.65
N ILE A 29 0.60 9.80 2.34
CA ILE A 29 0.41 9.15 1.03
C ILE A 29 0.46 10.20 -0.09
N SER A 30 -0.25 11.33 0.08
CA SER A 30 -0.24 12.41 -0.91
C SER A 30 1.16 13.02 -1.11
N ASP A 31 1.92 13.22 -0.04
CA ASP A 31 3.30 13.69 -0.10
C ASP A 31 4.21 12.69 -0.83
N HIS A 32 4.10 11.40 -0.50
CA HIS A 32 4.89 10.35 -1.18
C HIS A 32 4.59 10.29 -2.68
N VAL A 33 3.32 10.35 -3.07
CA VAL A 33 2.91 10.40 -4.47
C VAL A 33 3.47 11.64 -5.16
N THR A 34 3.35 12.81 -4.52
CA THR A 34 3.87 14.07 -5.06
C THR A 34 5.38 14.02 -5.25
N ARG A 35 6.12 13.51 -4.26
CA ARG A 35 7.58 13.33 -4.36
C ARG A 35 7.97 12.42 -5.50
N HIS A 36 7.26 11.30 -5.70
CA HIS A 36 7.52 10.38 -6.79
C HIS A 36 7.39 11.06 -8.16
N PHE A 37 6.30 11.84 -8.36
CA PHE A 37 6.09 12.59 -9.60
C PHE A 37 7.12 13.71 -9.80
N VAL A 38 7.40 14.50 -8.76
CA VAL A 38 8.36 15.63 -8.82
C VAL A 38 9.77 15.12 -9.10
N ARG A 39 10.14 13.97 -8.55
CA ARG A 39 11.46 13.34 -8.76
C ARG A 39 11.56 12.57 -10.07
N GLN A 40 10.45 12.44 -10.82
CA GLN A 40 10.35 11.61 -12.02
C GLN A 40 10.85 10.17 -11.76
N GLU A 41 10.57 9.67 -10.56
CA GLU A 41 10.84 8.29 -10.21
C GLU A 41 10.02 7.37 -11.13
N LYS A 42 10.61 6.24 -11.50
CA LYS A 42 10.00 5.28 -12.42
C LYS A 42 9.52 4.05 -11.66
N GLY A 43 8.37 3.54 -12.05
CA GLY A 43 7.79 2.32 -11.50
C GLY A 43 6.57 2.59 -10.62
N PRO A 44 6.00 1.54 -10.01
CA PRO A 44 4.85 1.69 -9.13
C PRO A 44 5.24 2.34 -7.80
N ILE A 45 4.35 3.20 -7.29
CA ILE A 45 4.43 3.75 -5.93
C ILE A 45 3.90 2.68 -4.97
N VAL A 46 4.74 2.21 -4.06
CA VAL A 46 4.38 1.14 -3.12
C VAL A 46 4.71 1.58 -1.69
N GLY A 47 3.79 1.29 -0.78
CA GLY A 47 3.95 1.59 0.64
C GLY A 47 3.24 0.57 1.52
N ALA A 48 3.57 0.55 2.80
CA ALA A 48 2.95 -0.27 3.82
C ALA A 48 2.20 0.62 4.82
N LEU A 49 1.01 0.17 5.24
CA LEU A 49 0.23 0.81 6.29
C LEU A 49 0.28 -0.05 7.54
N ILE A 50 0.53 0.60 8.68
CA ILE A 50 0.49 -0.05 9.99
C ILE A 50 -0.54 0.66 10.85
N GLY A 51 -1.24 -0.12 11.66
CA GLY A 51 -2.07 0.42 12.72
C GLY A 51 -2.64 -0.70 13.56
N GLN A 52 -3.78 -0.45 14.21
CA GLN A 52 -4.33 -1.34 15.21
C GLN A 52 -5.67 -1.92 14.78
N GLN A 53 -5.89 -3.19 15.06
CA GLN A 53 -7.20 -3.82 14.92
C GLN A 53 -7.84 -3.98 16.29
N LYS A 54 -9.03 -3.40 16.47
CA LYS A 54 -9.88 -3.54 17.66
C LYS A 54 -11.21 -4.13 17.24
N GLY A 55 -11.34 -5.46 17.39
CA GLY A 55 -12.51 -6.20 16.92
C GLY A 55 -12.67 -6.07 15.41
N ARG A 56 -13.71 -5.35 14.98
CA ARG A 56 -14.02 -5.08 13.56
C ARG A 56 -13.57 -3.70 13.09
N THR A 57 -12.92 -2.91 13.94
CA THR A 57 -12.40 -1.61 13.54
C THR A 57 -10.89 -1.70 13.34
N ILE A 58 -10.39 -1.22 12.20
CA ILE A 58 -8.97 -1.11 11.91
C ILE A 58 -8.61 0.37 11.85
N SER A 59 -7.78 0.85 12.78
CA SER A 59 -7.14 2.17 12.67
C SER A 59 -5.86 2.03 11.85
N LEU A 60 -5.64 2.99 10.94
CA LEU A 60 -4.41 3.10 10.16
C LEU A 60 -3.66 4.33 10.67
N GLU A 61 -2.52 4.11 11.29
CA GLU A 61 -1.80 5.13 12.09
C GLU A 61 -0.47 5.54 11.45
N HIS A 62 0.17 4.64 10.71
CA HIS A 62 1.50 4.86 10.13
C HIS A 62 1.56 4.44 8.67
N VAL A 63 2.35 5.19 7.89
CA VAL A 63 2.68 4.92 6.48
C VAL A 63 4.18 4.72 6.38
N PHE A 64 4.59 3.72 5.61
CA PHE A 64 5.98 3.48 5.27
C PHE A 64 6.12 3.41 3.76
N GLU A 65 7.07 4.16 3.23
CA GLU A 65 7.42 4.14 1.81
C GLU A 65 8.30 2.92 1.52
N CYS A 66 8.07 2.26 0.39
CA CYS A 66 8.81 1.08 0.00
C CYS A 66 9.60 1.36 -1.28
N ASN A 67 10.91 1.09 -1.24
CA ASN A 67 11.72 1.13 -2.45
C ASN A 67 11.47 -0.16 -3.24
N VAL A 68 10.95 -0.02 -4.46
CA VAL A 68 10.74 -1.13 -5.37
C VAL A 68 12.01 -1.39 -6.16
N VAL A 69 12.56 -2.60 -6.05
CA VAL A 69 13.67 -3.05 -6.90
C VAL A 69 13.09 -3.85 -8.05
N THR A 70 12.99 -3.21 -9.21
CA THR A 70 12.59 -3.87 -10.45
C THR A 70 13.77 -4.67 -10.99
N ALA A 71 13.61 -5.98 -11.19
CA ALA A 71 14.63 -6.74 -11.91
C ALA A 71 14.53 -6.48 -13.42
N SER A 72 15.65 -6.72 -14.11
CA SER A 72 15.80 -6.49 -15.55
C SER A 72 14.83 -7.30 -16.43
N ASN A 73 14.16 -8.31 -15.87
CA ASN A 73 13.15 -9.14 -16.53
C ASN A 73 11.70 -8.60 -16.37
N GLY A 74 11.50 -7.49 -15.67
CA GLY A 74 10.16 -6.94 -15.40
C GLY A 74 9.43 -7.57 -14.20
N ASP A 75 10.01 -8.59 -13.58
CA ASP A 75 9.50 -9.12 -12.32
C ASP A 75 10.02 -8.29 -11.15
N SER A 76 9.12 -7.93 -10.23
CA SER A 76 9.47 -7.14 -9.04
C SER A 76 10.24 -8.05 -8.06
N LEU A 77 11.55 -7.83 -7.88
CA LEU A 77 12.43 -8.82 -7.23
C LEU A 77 12.48 -8.71 -5.70
N GLY A 78 11.81 -7.71 -5.11
CA GLY A 78 11.70 -7.59 -3.67
C GLY A 78 11.26 -6.21 -3.21
N MET A 79 10.66 -6.17 -2.03
CA MET A 79 10.24 -4.94 -1.36
C MET A 79 10.92 -4.88 0.00
N SER A 80 11.68 -3.82 0.26
CA SER A 80 12.30 -3.59 1.57
C SER A 80 11.63 -2.42 2.27
N ILE A 81 10.97 -2.70 3.39
CA ILE A 81 10.43 -1.70 4.31
C ILE A 81 11.52 -1.40 5.33
N LYS A 82 12.12 -0.22 5.27
CA LYS A 82 13.10 0.20 6.27
C LYS A 82 12.36 0.86 7.43
N ILE A 83 12.01 0.06 8.43
CA ILE A 83 11.51 0.58 9.71
C ILE A 83 12.75 1.12 10.45
N LEU A 84 12.90 2.45 10.50
CA LEU A 84 13.94 3.07 11.33
C LEU A 84 13.70 2.60 12.78
N ARG A 85 14.70 1.92 13.35
CA ARG A 85 14.76 1.62 14.78
C ARG A 85 15.16 2.86 15.56
#